data_AF-A0A812XHG1-F1
#
_entry.id   AF-A0A812XHG1-F1
#
_cell.length_a   1.000
_cell.length_b   1.000
_cell.length_c   1.000
_cell.angle_alpha   90.00
_cell.angle_beta   90.00
_cell.angle_gamma   90.00
#
_symmetry.space_group_name_H-M   'P 1'
#
loop_
_entity.id
_entity.type
_entity.pdbx_description
1 polymer ?
#
loop_
_entity_poly.entity_id
_entity_poly.type
_entity_poly.pdbx_seq_one_letter_code
_entity_poly.pdbx_strand_id
1 'polypeptide(L)'
;MQVSTLWWMFDLGQYSNTNNPAKHLQALLKVLQQAEALFAELLINLPEVLPRSDHFWGHQEHGMFMNSTVIYRTLFPESAILDKGLLRRLLRLLPEGSSLADFGALDGQYSSWLNDTGWVTAFAFDGVPGVTDITDGRVTEVGPWAPEPKTSTRNQNV
;
A
#
# COMPACT_ATOMS: atom_id res chain seq x y z
N MET A 1 24.04 -1.95 -3.57
CA MET A 1 23.47 -3.28 -3.87
C MET A 1 21.95 -3.09 -3.82
N GLN A 2 21.25 -3.32 -4.94
CA GLN A 2 19.93 -2.74 -5.23
C GLN A 2 18.82 -3.76 -4.92
N VAL A 3 17.79 -3.34 -4.16
CA VAL A 3 16.65 -4.19 -3.71
C VAL A 3 15.73 -4.64 -4.87
N SER A 4 16.00 -4.19 -6.09
CA SER A 4 15.23 -4.50 -7.31
C SER A 4 15.44 -5.92 -7.87
N THR A 5 16.39 -6.70 -7.34
CA THR A 5 16.73 -8.02 -7.92
C THR A 5 15.88 -9.19 -7.40
N LEU A 6 15.12 -9.01 -6.31
CA LEU A 6 14.33 -10.11 -5.72
C LEU A 6 12.98 -10.36 -6.42
N TRP A 7 12.41 -9.36 -7.09
CA TRP A 7 11.06 -9.44 -7.66
C TRP A 7 10.97 -10.17 -9.00
N TRP A 8 12.09 -10.30 -9.73
CA TRP A 8 12.14 -11.06 -10.99
C TRP A 8 11.96 -12.58 -10.80
N MET A 9 12.02 -13.10 -9.58
CA MET A 9 11.85 -14.54 -9.30
C MET A 9 10.40 -15.04 -9.36
N PHE A 10 9.41 -14.15 -9.37
CA PHE A 10 7.99 -14.52 -9.34
C PHE A 10 7.21 -14.15 -10.61
N ASP A 11 7.89 -13.64 -11.64
CA ASP A 11 7.25 -13.34 -12.91
C ASP A 11 6.88 -14.65 -13.64
N LEU A 12 5.58 -14.92 -13.68
CA LEU A 12 4.91 -16.04 -14.35
C LEU A 12 5.15 -16.05 -15.88
N GLY A 13 5.92 -15.11 -16.45
CA GLY A 13 6.29 -15.06 -17.86
C GLY A 13 7.50 -15.90 -18.30
N GLN A 14 8.28 -16.52 -17.40
CA GLN A 14 9.53 -17.23 -17.74
C GLN A 14 9.37 -18.76 -17.90
N TYR A 15 8.25 -19.22 -18.47
CA TYR A 15 7.90 -20.65 -18.65
C TYR A 15 8.85 -21.48 -19.55
N SER A 16 9.97 -20.94 -20.04
CA SER A 16 10.93 -21.69 -20.87
C SER A 16 12.20 -22.14 -20.14
N ASN A 17 12.45 -21.68 -18.90
CA ASN A 17 13.59 -22.12 -18.06
C ASN A 17 13.18 -22.98 -16.85
N THR A 18 11.88 -23.25 -16.69
CA THR A 18 11.21 -23.75 -15.47
C THR A 18 10.89 -25.26 -15.45
N ASN A 19 11.27 -26.04 -16.46
CA ASN A 19 11.02 -27.49 -16.47
C ASN A 19 12.01 -28.33 -15.63
N ASN A 20 12.85 -27.69 -14.81
CA ASN A 20 13.75 -28.40 -13.92
C ASN A 20 13.34 -28.19 -12.44
N PRO A 21 12.56 -29.10 -11.85
CA PRO A 21 12.13 -29.00 -10.45
C PRO A 21 13.30 -28.91 -9.46
N ALA A 22 14.49 -29.42 -9.82
CA ALA A 22 15.69 -29.28 -8.99
C ALA A 22 16.17 -27.81 -8.89
N LYS A 23 16.03 -27.01 -9.97
CA LYS A 23 16.38 -25.58 -9.93
C LYS A 23 15.41 -24.78 -9.07
N HIS A 24 14.12 -25.13 -9.08
CA HIS A 24 13.13 -24.54 -8.17
C HIS A 24 13.41 -24.89 -6.71
N LEU A 25 13.71 -26.16 -6.44
CA LEU A 25 14.10 -26.59 -5.10
C LEU A 25 15.37 -25.87 -4.62
N GLN A 26 16.36 -25.68 -5.49
CA GLN A 26 17.59 -24.97 -5.16
C GLN A 26 17.36 -23.48 -4.90
N ALA A 27 16.49 -22.83 -5.69
CA ALA A 27 16.11 -21.44 -5.46
C ALA A 27 15.35 -21.28 -4.13
N LEU A 28 14.42 -22.19 -3.83
CA LEU A 28 13.70 -22.23 -2.56
C LEU A 28 14.65 -22.44 -1.38
N LEU A 29 15.59 -23.39 -1.49
CA LEU A 29 16.58 -23.67 -0.47
C LEU A 29 17.43 -22.42 -0.17
N LYS A 30 17.83 -21.69 -1.21
CA LYS A 30 18.61 -20.46 -1.07
C LYS A 30 17.82 -19.37 -0.33
N VAL A 31 16.54 -19.22 -0.62
CA VAL A 31 15.65 -18.27 0.09
C VAL A 31 15.50 -18.67 1.55
N LEU A 32 15.29 -19.97 1.83
CA LEU A 32 15.17 -20.47 3.21
C LEU A 32 16.45 -20.23 4.01
N GLN A 33 17.62 -20.49 3.42
CA GLN A 33 18.93 -20.24 4.05
C GLN A 33 19.15 -18.76 4.35
N GLN A 34 18.74 -17.87 3.45
CA GLN A 34 18.84 -16.42 3.66
C GLN A 34 17.87 -15.93 4.74
N ALA A 35 16.65 -16.46 4.76
CA ALA A 35 15.67 -16.16 5.82
C ALA A 35 16.18 -16.64 7.18
N GLU A 36 16.73 -17.86 7.26
CA GLU A 36 17.32 -18.41 8.49
C GLU A 36 18.48 -17.54 8.98
N ALA A 37 19.40 -17.14 8.09
CA ALA A 37 20.49 -16.25 8.43
C ALA A 37 20.01 -14.89 8.96
N LEU A 38 18.98 -14.31 8.32
CA LEU A 38 18.37 -13.07 8.76
C LEU A 38 17.72 -13.21 10.15
N PHE A 39 16.99 -14.30 10.41
CA PHE A 39 16.38 -14.53 11.73
C PHE A 39 17.42 -14.79 12.80
N ALA A 40 18.52 -15.49 12.49
CA ALA A 40 19.63 -15.67 13.42
C ALA A 40 20.31 -14.34 13.76
N GLU A 41 20.53 -13.47 12.77
CA GLU A 41 21.07 -12.13 12.96
C GLU A 41 20.11 -11.26 13.79
N LEU A 42 18.81 -11.31 13.48
CA LEU A 42 17.79 -10.60 14.25
C LEU A 42 17.74 -11.09 15.70
N LEU A 43 17.82 -12.40 15.95
CA LEU A 43 17.85 -12.97 17.31
C LEU A 43 19.05 -12.46 18.13
N ILE A 44 20.20 -12.29 17.50
CA ILE A 44 21.41 -11.76 18.15
C ILE A 44 21.28 -10.26 18.44
N ASN A 45 20.65 -9.52 17.53
CA ASN A 45 20.56 -8.07 17.58
C ASN A 45 19.21 -7.56 18.10
N LEU A 46 18.33 -8.46 18.55
CA LEU A 46 17.02 -8.11 19.05
C LEU A 46 17.19 -7.42 20.40
N PRO A 47 16.71 -6.18 20.57
CA PRO A 47 16.80 -5.50 21.85
C PRO A 47 16.03 -6.30 22.92
N GLU A 48 16.58 -6.37 24.15
CA GLU A 48 15.95 -7.07 25.29
C GLU A 48 14.52 -6.59 25.59
N VAL A 49 14.19 -5.37 25.17
CA VAL A 49 12.87 -4.78 25.27
C VAL A 49 12.42 -4.40 23.87
N LEU A 50 11.45 -5.14 23.33
CA LEU A 50 10.66 -4.66 22.20
C LEU A 50 10.00 -3.35 22.64
N PRO A 51 10.16 -2.23 21.91
CA PRO A 51 9.51 -0.98 22.27
C PRO A 51 8.01 -1.25 22.42
N ARG A 52 7.47 -0.63 23.48
CA ARG A 52 6.15 -0.81 24.10
C ARG A 52 5.02 -1.32 23.18
N SER A 53 4.14 -2.12 23.80
CA SER A 53 2.91 -2.70 23.21
C SER A 53 1.80 -1.70 22.90
N ASP A 54 2.07 -0.39 22.95
CA ASP A 54 1.18 0.68 22.49
C ASP A 54 1.19 0.81 20.96
N HIS A 55 2.17 0.20 20.28
CA HIS A 55 2.21 0.10 18.82
C HIS A 55 1.71 -1.27 18.32
N PHE A 56 0.54 -1.28 17.68
CA PHE A 56 0.14 -2.41 16.83
C PHE A 56 1.11 -2.44 15.64
N TRP A 57 1.89 -3.53 15.50
CA TRP A 57 2.95 -3.67 14.49
C TRP A 57 2.54 -3.07 13.13
N GLY A 58 3.29 -2.06 12.66
CA GLY A 58 3.06 -1.39 11.38
C GLY A 58 2.13 -0.17 11.41
N HIS A 59 1.67 0.26 12.59
CA HIS A 59 0.79 1.43 12.76
C HIS A 59 1.35 2.47 13.75
N GLN A 60 1.09 3.75 13.47
CA GLN A 60 1.37 4.91 14.32
C GLN A 60 0.26 5.10 15.38
N GLU A 61 0.31 6.22 16.09
CA GLU A 61 -0.75 6.66 17.00
C GLU A 61 -2.12 6.63 16.27
N HIS A 62 -3.19 6.31 17.00
CA HIS A 62 -4.56 6.23 16.46
C HIS A 62 -4.80 5.21 15.34
N GLY A 63 -3.88 4.26 15.12
CA GLY A 63 -4.08 3.15 14.18
C GLY A 63 -3.83 3.51 12.71
N MET A 64 -3.11 4.61 12.45
CA MET A 64 -2.67 4.98 11.09
C MET A 64 -1.53 4.08 10.63
N PHE A 65 -1.36 3.83 9.34
CA PHE A 65 -0.17 3.10 8.86
C PHE A 65 1.11 3.93 9.00
N MET A 66 2.27 3.27 8.98
CA MET A 66 3.54 3.97 8.81
C MET A 66 3.68 4.48 7.37
N ASN A 67 4.35 5.63 7.19
CA ASN A 67 4.64 6.19 5.86
C ASN A 67 5.37 5.20 4.94
N SER A 68 6.23 4.34 5.50
CA SER A 68 6.91 3.28 4.76
C SER A 68 5.93 2.33 4.08
N THR A 69 4.79 2.02 4.71
CA THR A 69 3.73 1.19 4.13
C THR A 69 3.04 1.90 2.97
N VAL A 70 2.76 3.21 3.11
CA VAL A 70 2.20 4.04 2.02
C VAL A 70 3.15 4.05 0.83
N ILE A 71 4.44 4.34 1.06
CA ILE A 71 5.47 4.39 0.02
C ILE A 71 5.58 3.04 -0.68
N TYR A 72 5.68 1.96 0.09
CA TYR A 72 5.79 0.61 -0.47
C TYR A 72 4.59 0.28 -1.36
N ARG A 73 3.36 0.50 -0.89
CA ARG A 73 2.17 0.23 -1.69
C ARG A 73 2.03 1.14 -2.90
N THR A 74 2.47 2.39 -2.81
CA THR A 74 2.48 3.33 -3.94
C THR A 74 3.48 2.90 -5.01
N LEU A 75 4.66 2.41 -4.62
CA LEU A 75 5.69 1.93 -5.55
C LEU A 75 5.38 0.55 -6.14
N PHE A 76 4.67 -0.29 -5.39
CA PHE A 76 4.34 -1.67 -5.76
C PHE A 76 2.82 -1.91 -5.61
N PRO A 77 1.97 -1.29 -6.44
CA PRO A 77 0.51 -1.37 -6.28
C PRO A 77 -0.01 -2.80 -6.35
N GLU A 78 0.61 -3.66 -7.16
CA GLU A 78 0.28 -5.09 -7.29
C GLU A 78 0.56 -5.92 -6.03
N SER A 79 1.32 -5.36 -5.07
CA SER A 79 1.59 -6.05 -3.79
C SER A 79 0.38 -6.09 -2.86
N ALA A 80 -0.63 -5.25 -3.10
CA ALA A 80 -1.87 -5.22 -2.34
C ALA A 80 -3.02 -5.80 -3.18
N ILE A 81 -3.73 -6.78 -2.61
CA ILE A 81 -4.90 -7.36 -3.27
C ILE A 81 -6.07 -6.38 -3.16
N LEU A 82 -6.55 -5.89 -4.30
CA LEU A 82 -7.78 -5.12 -4.43
C LEU A 82 -8.99 -6.06 -4.53
N ASP A 83 -9.87 -6.08 -3.52
CA ASP A 83 -11.10 -6.88 -3.58
C ASP A 83 -12.16 -6.24 -4.49
N LYS A 84 -12.05 -6.52 -5.79
CA LYS A 84 -13.02 -6.05 -6.79
C LYS A 84 -14.39 -6.71 -6.63
N GLY A 85 -14.52 -7.83 -5.91
CA GLY A 85 -15.81 -8.46 -5.64
C GLY A 85 -16.64 -7.58 -4.70
N LEU A 86 -16.01 -7.14 -3.61
CA LEU A 86 -16.58 -6.20 -2.66
C LEU A 86 -16.96 -4.87 -3.33
N LEU A 87 -16.06 -4.26 -4.11
CA LEU A 87 -16.32 -2.97 -4.76
C LEU A 87 -17.47 -3.05 -5.78
N ARG A 88 -17.56 -4.14 -6.56
CA ARG A 88 -18.70 -4.35 -7.47
C ARG A 88 -20.01 -4.55 -6.71
N ARG A 89 -19.97 -5.19 -5.53
CA ARG A 89 -21.18 -5.31 -4.69
C ARG A 89 -21.62 -3.95 -4.16
N LEU A 90 -20.67 -3.11 -3.74
CA LEU A 90 -20.95 -1.73 -3.32
C LEU A 90 -21.62 -0.92 -4.44
N LEU A 91 -21.07 -0.94 -5.66
CA LEU A 91 -21.66 -0.21 -6.79
C LEU A 91 -23.12 -0.60 -7.09
N ARG A 92 -23.51 -1.86 -6.87
CA ARG A 92 -24.90 -2.30 -7.04
C ARG A 92 -25.88 -1.71 -6.02
N LEU A 93 -25.38 -1.16 -4.92
CA LEU A 93 -26.19 -0.54 -3.87
C LEU A 93 -26.27 0.98 -4.03
N LEU A 94 -25.38 1.57 -4.84
CA LEU A 94 -25.25 3.00 -5.00
C LEU A 94 -25.96 3.49 -6.27
N PRO A 95 -26.69 4.62 -6.21
CA PRO A 95 -27.17 5.29 -7.40
C PRO A 95 -26.01 5.71 -8.31
N GLU A 96 -26.22 5.67 -9.61
CA GLU A 96 -25.29 6.23 -10.60
C GLU A 96 -25.10 7.74 -10.36
N GLY A 97 -23.87 8.22 -10.50
CA GLY A 97 -23.48 9.61 -10.27
C GLY A 97 -23.37 10.00 -8.79
N SER A 98 -23.51 9.06 -7.85
CA SER A 98 -23.33 9.33 -6.44
C SER A 98 -21.86 9.64 -6.08
N SER A 99 -21.67 10.37 -4.98
CA SER A 99 -20.36 10.65 -4.40
C SER A 99 -20.12 9.82 -3.14
N LEU A 100 -18.89 9.37 -2.93
CA LEU A 100 -18.49 8.58 -1.76
C LEU A 100 -17.12 8.98 -1.24
N ALA A 101 -16.94 8.84 0.08
CA ALA A 101 -15.69 9.12 0.77
C ALA A 101 -15.12 7.81 1.34
N ASP A 102 -13.86 7.55 1.02
CA ASP A 102 -13.06 6.41 1.45
C ASP A 102 -12.11 6.89 2.56
N PHE A 103 -12.40 6.51 3.80
CA PHE A 103 -11.63 6.93 4.97
C PHE A 103 -10.68 5.81 5.40
N GLY A 104 -9.40 6.15 5.61
CA GLY A 104 -8.34 5.15 5.75
C GLY A 104 -7.90 4.58 4.40
N ALA A 105 -7.94 5.42 3.37
CA ALA A 105 -7.74 5.03 1.97
C ALA A 105 -6.30 4.63 1.64
N LEU A 106 -5.34 4.95 2.52
CA LEU A 106 -3.92 4.66 2.40
C LEU A 106 -3.28 5.18 1.11
N ASP A 107 -3.18 4.34 0.08
CA ASP A 107 -2.63 4.65 -1.25
C ASP A 107 -3.72 4.99 -2.29
N GLY A 108 -4.99 4.95 -1.89
CA GLY A 108 -6.14 5.37 -2.69
C GLY A 108 -6.59 4.37 -3.75
N GLN A 109 -6.19 3.10 -3.67
CA GLN A 109 -6.52 2.11 -4.71
C GLN A 109 -8.02 1.88 -4.90
N TYR A 110 -8.80 1.87 -3.80
CA TYR A 110 -10.24 1.64 -3.87
C TYR A 110 -10.94 2.80 -4.57
N SER A 111 -10.65 4.03 -4.11
CA SER A 111 -11.16 5.26 -4.72
C SER A 111 -10.75 5.41 -6.19
N SER A 112 -9.50 5.09 -6.55
CA SER A 112 -9.04 5.14 -7.94
C SER A 112 -9.82 4.17 -8.82
N TRP A 113 -9.94 2.91 -8.39
CA TRP A 113 -10.71 1.90 -9.13
C TRP A 113 -12.19 2.26 -9.27
N LEU A 114 -12.80 2.82 -8.21
CA LEU A 114 -14.20 3.28 -8.25
C LEU A 114 -14.37 4.45 -9.23
N ASN A 115 -13.47 5.41 -9.25
CA ASN A 115 -13.48 6.53 -10.20
C ASN A 115 -13.32 6.05 -11.65
N ASP A 116 -12.45 5.06 -11.90
CA ASP A 116 -12.24 4.48 -13.23
C ASP A 116 -13.51 3.84 -13.82
N THR A 117 -14.50 3.48 -12.98
CA THR A 117 -15.77 2.93 -13.46
C THR A 117 -16.69 3.99 -14.08
N GLY A 118 -16.50 5.27 -13.75
CA GLY A 118 -17.42 6.36 -14.11
C GLY A 118 -18.80 6.30 -13.44
N TRP A 119 -19.08 5.30 -12.61
CA TRP A 119 -20.39 5.11 -11.96
C TRP A 119 -20.59 6.05 -10.76
N VAL A 120 -19.49 6.40 -10.09
CA VAL A 120 -19.46 7.20 -8.86
C VAL A 120 -18.29 8.16 -8.89
N THR A 121 -18.33 9.17 -8.03
CA THR A 121 -17.16 10.00 -7.70
C THR A 121 -16.66 9.63 -6.30
N ALA A 122 -15.46 9.07 -6.21
CA ALA A 122 -14.82 8.63 -4.98
C ALA A 122 -13.71 9.59 -4.53
N PHE A 123 -13.73 9.96 -3.25
CA PHE A 123 -12.71 10.79 -2.61
C PHE A 123 -11.95 9.97 -1.56
N ALA A 124 -10.62 10.00 -1.61
CA ALA A 124 -9.77 9.25 -0.68
C ALA A 124 -9.22 10.16 0.42
N PHE A 125 -9.36 9.73 1.67
CA PHE A 125 -8.87 10.43 2.85
C PHE A 125 -8.09 9.48 3.75
N ASP A 126 -6.97 9.94 4.30
CA ASP A 126 -6.17 9.16 5.25
C ASP A 126 -5.49 10.06 6.30
N GLY A 127 -5.28 9.51 7.50
CA GLY A 127 -4.62 10.22 8.59
C GLY A 127 -3.09 10.24 8.49
N VAL A 128 -2.48 9.39 7.67
CA VAL A 128 -1.03 9.28 7.61
C VAL A 128 -0.38 10.63 7.25
N PRO A 129 0.51 11.19 8.09
CA PRO A 129 1.15 12.47 7.83
C PRO A 129 1.91 12.48 6.50
N GLY A 130 1.65 13.47 5.64
CA GLY A 130 2.28 13.61 4.32
C GLY A 130 1.77 12.64 3.26
N VAL A 131 0.69 11.88 3.51
CA VAL A 131 0.11 10.93 2.54
C VAL A 131 -0.28 11.61 1.23
N THR A 132 -0.71 12.87 1.27
CA THR A 132 -1.03 13.64 0.05
C THR A 132 0.17 13.81 -0.85
N ASP A 133 1.33 14.14 -0.29
CA ASP A 133 2.55 14.30 -1.09
C ASP A 133 3.07 12.94 -1.58
N ILE A 134 3.00 11.88 -0.75
CA ILE A 134 3.44 10.53 -1.12
C ILE A 134 2.61 9.95 -2.28
N THR A 135 1.32 10.27 -2.31
CA THR A 135 0.37 9.73 -3.30
C THR A 135 0.10 10.68 -4.46
N ASP A 136 0.91 11.72 -4.63
CA ASP A 136 0.76 12.75 -5.67
C ASP A 136 -0.66 13.36 -5.72
N GLY A 137 -1.25 13.61 -4.56
CA GLY A 137 -2.58 14.20 -4.40
C GLY A 137 -3.75 13.23 -4.57
N ARG A 138 -3.49 11.93 -4.82
CA ARG A 138 -4.56 10.92 -4.94
C ARG A 138 -5.32 10.73 -3.63
N VAL A 139 -4.64 10.88 -2.49
CA VAL A 139 -5.23 10.77 -1.14
C VAL A 139 -5.07 12.10 -0.40
N THR A 140 -6.13 12.58 0.23
CA THR A 140 -6.10 13.80 1.03
C THR A 140 -5.80 13.46 2.50
N GLU A 141 -4.77 14.08 3.06
CA GLU A 141 -4.44 13.97 4.48
C GLU A 141 -5.56 14.61 5.33
N VAL A 142 -6.07 13.90 6.34
CA VAL A 142 -7.10 14.39 7.27
C VAL A 142 -6.77 14.06 8.72
N GLY A 143 -6.92 15.03 9.61
CA GLY A 143 -6.67 14.85 11.03
C GLY A 143 -6.30 16.16 11.72
N PRO A 144 -6.20 16.18 13.05
CA PRO A 144 -5.84 17.40 13.80
C PRO A 144 -4.40 17.88 13.52
N TRP A 145 -3.55 17.04 12.93
CA TRP A 145 -2.20 17.37 12.47
C TRP A 145 -2.11 17.71 10.98
N ALA A 146 -3.20 17.50 10.22
CA ALA A 146 -3.18 17.75 8.78
C ALA A 146 -2.95 19.25 8.52
N PRO A 147 -2.07 19.62 7.59
CA PRO A 147 -1.90 21.01 7.20
C PRO A 147 -3.23 21.57 6.69
N GLU A 148 -3.53 22.84 6.97
CA GLU A 148 -4.76 23.44 6.46
C GLU A 148 -4.87 23.24 4.94
N PRO A 149 -6.06 22.84 4.44
CA PRO A 149 -6.24 22.60 3.02
C PRO A 149 -5.86 23.86 2.26
N LYS A 150 -4.84 23.75 1.39
CA LYS A 150 -4.42 24.84 0.51
C LYS A 150 -5.62 25.20 -0.35
N THR A 151 -6.25 26.34 -0.05
CA THR A 151 -7.34 26.86 -0.87
C THR A 151 -6.78 27.10 -2.26
N SER A 152 -7.22 26.32 -3.24
CA SER A 152 -6.88 26.59 -4.63
C SER A 152 -7.42 27.99 -4.95
N THR A 153 -6.53 28.96 -5.14
CA THR A 153 -6.89 30.23 -5.76
C THR A 153 -7.45 29.90 -7.14
N ARG A 154 -8.78 29.90 -7.25
CA ARG A 154 -9.44 30.05 -8.55
C ARG A 154 -8.84 31.32 -9.16
N ASN A 155 -8.10 31.15 -10.25
CA ASN A 155 -7.78 32.26 -11.15
C ASN A 155 -9.11 32.90 -11.57
N GLN A 156 -9.47 33.98 -10.90
CA GLN A 156 -10.43 34.95 -11.38
C GLN A 156 -9.72 35.75 -12.47
N ASN A 157 -9.69 35.23 -13.69
CA ASN A 157 -9.50 36.05 -14.87
C ASN A 157 -10.78 35.93 -15.69
N VAL A 158 -11.48 37.07 -15.69
CA VAL A 158 -12.52 37.50 -16.62
C VAL A 158 -12.05 37.37 -18.06
#